data_AF-A0A924BX23-F1
#
_entry.id   AF-A0A924BX23-F1
#
_cell.length_a   1.000
_cell.length_b   1.000
_cell.length_c   1.000
_cell.angle_alpha   90.00
_cell.angle_beta   90.00
_cell.angle_gamma   90.00
#
_symmetry.space_group_name_H-M   'P 1'
#
loop_
_entity.id
_entity.type
_entity.pdbx_description
1 polymer ?
#
loop_
_entity_poly.entity_id
_entity_poly.type
_entity_poly.pdbx_seq_one_letter_code
_entity_poly.pdbx_strand_id
1 'polypeptide(L)' 'AGNLLVLTVADDGSGLGSAGASAVGTATAGTGIGLANVRLRLEARFGNGAHLQCGPLPAGGYASILTLPLVRNAC' A
#
# COMPACT_ATOMS: atom_id res chain seq x y z
N ALA A 1 -3.72 -19.44 16.03
CA ALA A 1 -3.36 -18.56 14.90
C ALA A 1 -4.12 -17.25 15.07
N GLY A 2 -3.45 -16.13 15.32
CA GLY A 2 -4.11 -14.85 15.62
C GLY A 2 -3.16 -13.68 15.89
N ASN A 3 -1.92 -13.76 15.40
CA ASN A 3 -0.84 -12.83 15.76
C ASN A 3 -0.45 -11.90 14.61
N LEU A 4 -1.33 -11.70 13.63
CA LEU A 4 -1.11 -10.80 12.50
C LEU A 4 -2.15 -9.66 12.51
N LEU A 5 -1.69 -8.45 12.19
CA LEU A 5 -2.51 -7.29 11.91
C LEU A 5 -2.64 -7.14 10.39
N VAL A 6 -3.87 -7.08 9.88
CA VAL A 6 -4.14 -6.71 8.49
C VAL A 6 -4.70 -5.29 8.49
N LEU A 7 -3.97 -4.37 7.86
CA LEU A 7 -4.36 -2.97 7.70
C LEU A 7 -4.62 -2.69 6.22
N THR A 8 -5.84 -2.25 5.91
CA THR A 8 -6.18 -1.77 4.57
C THR A 8 -6.30 -0.25 4.60
N VAL A 9 -5.60 0.42 3.69
CA VAL A 9 -5.81 1.84 3.38
C VAL A 9 -6.40 1.90 1.99
N ALA A 10 -7.64 2.38 1.88
CA ALA A 10 -8.35 2.51 0.62
C ALA A 10 -8.70 3.99 0.38
N ASP A 11 -8.54 4.43 -0.85
CA ASP A 11 -8.95 5.73 -1.36
C ASP A 11 -9.91 5.52 -2.53
N ASP A 12 -10.93 6.37 -2.63
CA ASP A 12 -12.00 6.33 -3.63
C ASP A 12 -11.79 7.31 -4.80
N GLY A 13 -10.59 7.90 -4.90
CA GLY A 13 -10.21 8.72 -6.04
C GLY A 13 -10.22 7.94 -7.35
N SER A 14 -9.93 8.60 -8.48
CA SER A 14 -9.96 7.97 -9.81
C SER A 14 -8.96 6.81 -10.02
N GLY A 15 -8.20 6.43 -8.98
CA GLY A 15 -7.11 5.46 -9.02
C GLY A 15 -5.93 5.97 -9.85
N LEU A 16 -4.88 5.14 -9.93
CA LEU A 16 -3.98 5.19 -11.09
C LEU A 16 -4.87 4.79 -12.26
N GLY A 17 -5.45 5.76 -12.96
CA GLY A 17 -6.27 5.49 -14.13
C GLY A 17 -5.51 4.53 -15.06
N SER A 18 -6.23 3.81 -15.92
CA SER A 18 -5.67 2.86 -16.91
C SER A 18 -4.60 3.44 -17.86
N ALA A 19 -4.16 4.67 -17.61
CA ALA A 19 -3.02 5.35 -18.13
C ALA A 19 -1.80 5.18 -17.21
N GLY A 20 -1.02 4.14 -17.46
CA GLY A 20 0.45 4.30 -17.50
C GLY A 20 0.92 5.28 -18.59
N ALA A 21 0.01 5.99 -19.28
CA ALA A 21 0.28 6.99 -20.29
C ALA A 21 -0.87 8.02 -20.34
N SER A 22 -0.63 9.19 -19.74
CA SER A 22 -1.29 10.50 -19.96
C SER A 22 -2.71 10.53 -20.55
N ALA A 23 -3.67 11.04 -19.78
CA ALA A 23 -4.85 11.71 -20.33
C ALA A 23 -5.23 12.91 -19.44
N VAL A 24 -4.91 14.10 -19.94
CA VAL A 24 -5.54 15.42 -19.68
C VAL A 24 -6.30 15.54 -18.36
N GLY A 25 -5.55 15.86 -17.30
CA GLY A 25 -6.03 16.17 -15.96
C GLY A 25 -4.86 16.01 -14.99
N THR A 26 -4.40 17.09 -14.38
CA THR A 26 -3.14 17.25 -13.63
C THR A 26 -3.02 16.43 -12.33
N ALA A 27 -3.20 15.12 -12.38
CA ALA A 27 -2.74 14.21 -11.34
C ALA A 27 -1.33 13.75 -11.70
N THR A 28 -0.31 14.42 -11.16
CA THR A 28 1.09 13.99 -11.28
C THR A 28 1.19 12.54 -10.85
N ALA A 29 1.46 11.64 -11.79
CA ALA A 29 1.70 10.23 -11.47
C ALA A 29 2.80 10.17 -10.40
N GLY A 30 2.47 9.65 -9.22
CA GLY A 30 3.44 9.52 -8.14
C GLY A 30 4.63 8.69 -8.62
N THR A 31 5.85 9.08 -8.27
CA THR A 31 7.11 8.45 -8.71
C THR A 31 7.30 7.00 -8.24
N GLY A 32 6.34 6.44 -7.50
CA GLY A 32 6.45 5.12 -6.86
C GLY A 32 7.39 5.08 -5.65
N ILE A 33 8.09 6.18 -5.33
CA ILE A 33 9.08 6.25 -4.24
C ILE A 33 8.44 5.95 -2.87
N GLY A 34 7.20 6.41 -2.65
CA GLY A 34 6.48 6.19 -1.39
C GLY A 34 6.35 4.71 -1.04
N LEU A 35 5.82 3.89 -1.95
CA LEU A 35 5.67 2.46 -1.72
C LEU A 35 7.01 1.71 -1.68
N ALA A 36 8.01 2.16 -2.46
CA ALA A 36 9.36 1.59 -2.37
C ALA A 36 9.95 1.78 -0.96
N ASN A 37 9.81 2.98 -0.38
CA ASN A 37 10.24 3.26 0.98
C ASN A 37 9.49 2.41 2.02
N VAL A 38 8.17 2.22 1.85
CA VAL A 38 7.40 1.35 2.75
C VAL A 38 7.92 -0.09 2.69
N ARG A 39 8.15 -0.65 1.49
CA ARG A 39 8.70 -2.02 1.33
C ARG A 39 10.05 -2.17 2.03
N LEU A 40 10.96 -1.24 1.81
CA LEU A 40 12.28 -1.24 2.46
C LEU A 40 12.16 -1.22 3.99
N ARG A 41 11.23 -0.43 4.54
CA ARG A 41 11.05 -0.34 6.00
C ARG A 41 10.39 -1.59 6.59
N LEU A 42 9.48 -2.21 5.85
CA LEU A 42 8.89 -3.49 6.24
C LEU A 42 9.95 -4.59 6.27
N GLU A 43 10.78 -4.68 5.24
CA GLU A 43 11.89 -5.63 5.17
C GLU A 43 12.90 -5.39 6.30
N ALA A 44 13.32 -4.14 6.52
CA ALA A 44 14.27 -3.80 7.58
C ALA A 44 13.75 -4.14 8.99
N ARG A 45 12.44 -4.04 9.23
CA ARG A 45 11.84 -4.27 10.55
C ARG A 45 11.40 -5.72 10.77
N PHE A 46 10.86 -6.37 9.76
CA PHE A 46 10.17 -7.66 9.89
C PHE A 46 10.71 -8.75 8.95
N GLY A 47 11.65 -8.42 8.06
CA GLY A 47 12.12 -9.32 7.00
C GLY A 47 10.93 -9.87 6.20
N ASN A 48 10.88 -11.19 6.06
CA ASN A 48 9.80 -11.89 5.35
C ASN A 48 8.50 -12.01 6.17
N GLY A 49 8.47 -11.51 7.40
CA GLY A 49 7.31 -11.57 8.29
C GLY A 49 6.22 -10.52 7.99
N ALA A 50 6.50 -9.56 7.11
CA ALA A 50 5.55 -8.53 6.70
C ALA A 50 5.33 -8.55 5.17
N HIS A 51 4.13 -8.18 4.73
CA HIS A 51 3.76 -8.16 3.32
C HIS A 51 2.97 -6.90 2.97
N LEU A 52 3.19 -6.37 1.77
CA LEU A 52 2.48 -5.22 1.22
C LEU A 52 1.96 -5.54 -0.19
N GLN A 53 0.65 -5.47 -0.35
CA GLN A 53 -0.02 -5.51 -1.65
C GLN A 53 -0.67 -4.16 -1.93
N CYS A 54 -0.69 -3.74 -3.18
CA CYS A 54 -1.26 -2.45 -3.55
C CYS A 54 -1.74 -2.48 -5.00
N GLY A 55 -2.88 -1.87 -5.28
CA GLY A 55 -3.46 -1.89 -6.61
C GLY A 55 -4.79 -1.16 -6.72
N PRO A 56 -5.29 -0.98 -7.96
CA PRO A 56 -6.61 -0.40 -8.21
C PRO A 56 -7.72 -1.31 -7.67
N LEU A 57 -8.82 -0.70 -7.24
CA LEU A 57 -10.02 -1.41 -6.80
C LEU A 57 -11.01 -1.61 -7.97
N PRO A 58 -11.81 -2.70 -7.97
CA PRO A 58 -12.75 -2.98 -9.06
C PRO A 58 -13.80 -1.89 -9.32
N ALA A 59 -14.19 -1.14 -8.28
CA ALA A 59 -15.18 -0.06 -8.36
C ALA A 59 -14.55 1.34 -8.59
N GLY A 60 -13.26 1.41 -8.93
CA GLY A 60 -12.48 2.64 -8.86
C GLY A 60 -11.81 2.81 -7.50
N GLY A 61 -10.82 3.70 -7.42
CA GLY A 61 -9.98 3.85 -6.23
C GLY A 61 -8.71 3.02 -6.25
N TYR A 62 -7.98 3.08 -5.14
CA TYR A 62 -6.73 2.37 -4.91
C TYR A 62 -6.67 1.87 -3.48
N ALA A 63 -6.18 0.65 -3.28
CA ALA A 63 -5.97 0.09 -1.96
C ALA A 63 -4.54 -0.37 -1.76
N SER A 64 -4.04 -0.19 -0.53
CA SER A 64 -2.84 -0.82 -0.01
C SER A 64 -3.20 -1.69 1.18
N ILE A 65 -2.77 -2.96 1.15
CA ILE A 65 -3.03 -3.95 2.18
C ILE A 65 -1.69 -4.35 2.79
N LEU A 66 -1.51 -4.05 4.07
CA LEU A 66 -0.37 -4.45 4.87
C LEU A 66 -0.76 -5.63 5.76
N THR A 67 0.04 -6.70 5.73
CA THR A 67 -0.06 -7.81 6.69
C THR A 67 1.21 -7.82 7.53
N LEU A 68 1.07 -7.64 8.85
CA LEU A 68 2.18 -7.40 9.76
C LEU A 68 2.10 -8.31 10.99
N PRO A 69 3.22 -8.66 11.65
CA PRO A 69 3.19 -9.23 12.98
C PRO A 69 2.53 -8.25 13.97
N LEU A 70 1.56 -8.74 14.76
CA LEU A 70 0.93 -7.94 15.81
C LEU A 70 1.92 -7.78 16.97
N VAL A 71 2.48 -6.58 17.11
CA VAL A 71 3.39 -6.22 18.20
C VAL A 71 2.62 -5.43 19.25
N ARG A 72 2.62 -5.92 20.49
CA ARG A 72 2.08 -5.19 21.65
C ARG A 72 3.26 -4.57 22.39
N ASN A 73 3.31 -3.24 22.45
CA ASN A 73 4.27 -2.57 23.32
C ASN A 73 3.63 -2.52 24.72
N ALA A 74 4.28 -3.11 25.72
CA ALA A 74 3.90 -2.85 27.10
C ALA A 74 4.28 -1.40 27.43
N CYS A 75 3.30 -0.62 27.89
CA CYS A 75 3.51 0.72 28.41
C CYS A 75 4.26 0.68 29.74
#